data_AF-A0A7T2U0F0-F1
#
_entry.id   AF-A0A7T2U0F0-F1
#
_cell.length_a   1.000
_cell.length_b   1.000
_cell.length_c   1.000
_cell.angle_alpha   90.00
_cell.angle_beta   90.00
_cell.angle_gamma   90.00
#
_symmetry.space_group_name_H-M   'P 1'
#
loop_
_entity.id
_entity.type
_entity.pdbx_description
1 polymer ?
#
loop_
_entity_poly.entity_id
_entity_poly.type
_entity_poly.pdbx_seq_one_letter_code
_entity_poly.pdbx_strand_id
1 'polypeptide(L)'
;MAVPLTYRIMLDDHARKVQLENLNQQTAANRVSALRAFLRANCLTEDDVVGDEMRMRYPESIERFVAALQAVGRSARNITNTRSALRPWKEFVIEHDTRVAIDQGDGTPFMQALKSVLDDQSVARVARDAAVPKGMLWGWLRGKTPRASNARYLLRLETYFGLERNSLLNLSGMKVSGHKVAVGGPPTPIPYNEMVGKLTKVAFRYKPAEESPLRGQWMEYLRYKTAAVPLYRRTERGQWRFSPCPLTPETAANWWAFYKGQEVASARIAWMKTSAYFGWLTMPSHQGGIGLAEEAIQTLAWLAVPDYLEAFLDWTRLRIGKRNQSVNQFLAFVASLVRPRFGYLRQRPEFRSTLPSTYQDLDWEVMCERQFELTQQLVSGYRHEIEVSRDSFEPIRHFIELPQPMDAVVDMIQMWLREFGQSDKWSDRGLSQR
;
A
#
# COMPACT_ATOMS: atom_id res chain seq x y z
N MET A 1 -23.20 -20.36 24.35
CA MET A 1 -23.57 -18.96 24.63
C MET A 1 -22.30 -18.13 24.56
N ALA A 2 -22.22 -17.14 23.69
CA ALA A 2 -21.03 -16.30 23.55
C ALA A 2 -20.86 -15.44 24.82
N VAL A 3 -19.64 -15.39 25.37
CA VAL A 3 -19.32 -14.53 26.51
C VAL A 3 -19.48 -13.07 26.06
N PRO A 4 -20.27 -12.24 26.74
CA PRO A 4 -20.44 -10.84 26.37
C PRO A 4 -19.10 -10.10 26.48
N LEU A 5 -18.79 -9.25 25.49
CA LEU A 5 -17.56 -8.48 25.51
C LEU A 5 -17.62 -7.42 26.62
N THR A 6 -16.75 -7.54 27.61
CA THR A 6 -16.56 -6.53 28.66
C THR A 6 -15.26 -5.75 28.44
N TYR A 7 -15.15 -4.60 29.08
CA TYR A 7 -13.92 -3.80 29.03
C TYR A 7 -12.71 -4.52 29.64
N ARG A 8 -12.93 -5.38 30.64
CA ARG A 8 -11.95 -6.30 31.23
C ARG A 8 -11.35 -7.21 30.17
N ILE A 9 -12.19 -7.86 29.35
CA ILE A 9 -11.75 -8.75 28.27
C ILE A 9 -10.90 -7.98 27.25
N MET A 10 -11.28 -6.73 26.93
CA MET A 10 -10.47 -5.88 26.04
C MET A 10 -9.09 -5.58 26.63
N LEU A 11 -9.03 -5.21 27.91
CA LEU A 11 -7.78 -4.91 28.62
C LEU A 11 -6.86 -6.13 28.69
N ASP A 12 -7.41 -7.31 28.98
CA ASP A 12 -6.66 -8.56 29.07
C ASP A 12 -6.10 -8.99 27.71
N ASP A 13 -6.90 -8.89 26.63
CA ASP A 13 -6.42 -9.16 25.27
C ASP A 13 -5.31 -8.19 24.86
N HIS A 14 -5.44 -6.92 25.24
CA HIS A 14 -4.41 -5.92 24.96
C HIS A 14 -3.11 -6.22 25.70
N ALA A 15 -3.18 -6.58 26.99
CA ALA A 15 -2.01 -6.97 27.78
C ALA A 15 -1.30 -8.18 27.16
N ARG A 16 -2.07 -9.19 26.72
CA ARG A 16 -1.57 -10.37 26.01
C ARG A 16 -0.87 -9.99 24.70
N LYS A 17 -1.46 -9.12 23.89
CA LYS A 17 -0.85 -8.63 22.63
C LYS A 17 0.45 -7.84 22.88
N VAL A 18 0.52 -7.05 23.94
CA VAL A 18 1.75 -6.31 24.28
C VAL A 18 2.91 -7.26 24.60
N GLN A 19 2.64 -8.37 25.28
CA GLN A 19 3.64 -9.40 25.58
C GLN A 19 4.08 -10.18 24.34
N LEU A 20 3.16 -10.46 23.40
CA LEU A 20 3.44 -11.28 22.21
C LEU A 20 4.05 -10.48 21.03
N GLU A 21 3.66 -9.22 20.86
CA GLU A 21 3.99 -8.40 19.67
C GLU A 21 5.10 -7.36 19.93
N ASN A 22 5.77 -7.39 21.09
CA ASN A 22 6.79 -6.40 21.48
C ASN A 22 6.34 -4.93 21.30
N LEU A 23 5.06 -4.65 21.59
CA LEU A 23 4.54 -3.29 21.54
C LEU A 23 5.24 -2.41 22.59
N ASN A 24 5.49 -1.15 22.25
CA ASN A 24 6.08 -0.19 23.17
C ASN A 24 5.21 -0.09 24.46
N GLN A 25 5.80 -0.48 25.59
CA GLN A 25 5.14 -0.52 26.90
C GLN A 25 4.53 0.83 27.30
N GLN A 26 5.20 1.94 26.96
CA GLN A 26 4.69 3.28 27.23
C GLN A 26 3.45 3.59 26.40
N THR A 27 3.43 3.18 25.13
CA THR A 27 2.25 3.36 24.26
C THR A 27 1.08 2.51 24.74
N ALA A 28 1.34 1.29 25.20
CA ALA A 28 0.32 0.42 25.78
C ALA A 28 -0.28 1.02 27.08
N ALA A 29 0.58 1.49 27.99
CA ALA A 29 0.14 2.16 29.22
C ALA A 29 -0.71 3.41 28.94
N ASN A 30 -0.34 4.20 27.92
CA ASN A 30 -1.12 5.36 27.49
C ASN A 30 -2.51 4.96 26.96
N ARG A 31 -2.62 3.86 26.21
CA ARG A 31 -3.91 3.32 25.71
C ARG A 31 -4.81 2.86 26.84
N VAL A 32 -4.27 2.13 27.81
CA VAL A 32 -5.02 1.68 29.00
C VAL A 32 -5.51 2.87 29.82
N SER A 33 -4.63 3.86 30.03
CA SER A 33 -4.98 5.08 30.76
C SER A 33 -6.09 5.88 30.07
N ALA A 34 -6.04 5.96 28.73
CA ALA A 34 -7.08 6.60 27.94
C ALA A 34 -8.43 5.86 28.05
N LEU A 35 -8.43 4.53 27.96
CA LEU A 35 -9.66 3.75 28.12
C LEU A 35 -10.28 3.95 29.51
N ARG A 36 -9.49 3.85 30.57
CA ARG A 36 -9.97 4.09 31.95
C ARG A 36 -10.54 5.49 32.13
N ALA A 37 -9.94 6.50 31.50
CA ALA A 37 -10.45 7.86 31.54
C ALA A 37 -11.77 8.00 30.76
N PHE A 38 -11.90 7.30 29.63
CA PHE A 38 -13.16 7.23 28.86
C PHE A 38 -14.28 6.55 29.65
N LEU A 39 -13.98 5.44 30.34
CA LEU A 39 -14.95 4.74 31.19
C LEU A 39 -15.47 5.66 32.29
N ARG A 40 -14.57 6.34 33.02
CA ARG A 40 -14.97 7.31 34.06
C ARG A 40 -15.83 8.44 33.51
N ALA A 41 -15.52 8.98 32.34
CA ALA A 41 -16.29 10.07 31.75
C ALA A 41 -17.69 9.64 31.29
N ASN A 42 -17.90 8.35 31.04
CA ASN A 42 -19.19 7.79 30.65
C ASN A 42 -19.87 7.02 31.80
N CYS A 43 -19.37 7.13 33.03
CA CYS A 43 -19.88 6.46 34.23
C CYS A 43 -19.89 4.93 34.12
N LEU A 44 -18.83 4.36 33.55
CA LEU A 44 -18.64 2.92 33.35
C LEU A 44 -17.44 2.39 34.13
N THR A 45 -17.44 1.08 34.35
CA THR A 45 -16.41 0.29 35.02
C THR A 45 -15.79 -0.74 34.07
N GLU A 46 -14.69 -1.36 34.47
CA GLU A 46 -14.01 -2.36 33.64
C GLU A 46 -14.84 -3.65 33.47
N ASP A 47 -15.77 -3.93 34.39
CA ASP A 47 -16.57 -5.15 34.37
C ASP A 47 -17.91 -4.98 33.62
N ASP A 48 -18.23 -3.75 33.20
CA ASP A 48 -19.39 -3.48 32.37
C ASP A 48 -19.23 -4.08 30.97
N VAL A 49 -20.37 -4.53 30.42
CA VAL A 49 -20.46 -4.99 29.03
C VAL A 49 -20.29 -3.77 28.13
N VAL A 50 -19.43 -3.91 27.12
CA VAL A 50 -19.26 -2.89 26.08
C VAL A 50 -20.62 -2.69 25.42
N GLY A 51 -21.16 -1.48 25.48
CA GLY A 51 -22.47 -1.09 24.97
C GLY A 51 -22.40 -0.14 23.78
N ASP A 52 -23.44 0.67 23.61
CA ASP A 52 -23.56 1.61 22.50
C ASP A 52 -22.54 2.74 22.54
N GLU A 53 -21.98 3.04 23.71
CA GLU A 53 -20.94 4.05 23.91
C GLU A 53 -19.66 3.77 23.10
N MET A 54 -19.39 2.50 22.78
CA MET A 54 -18.30 2.09 21.89
C MET A 54 -18.82 1.56 20.55
N ARG A 55 -20.12 1.70 20.26
CA ARG A 55 -20.78 1.30 19.01
C ARG A 55 -21.45 2.49 18.34
N MET A 56 -22.79 2.54 18.36
CA MET A 56 -23.59 3.54 17.65
C MET A 56 -23.37 4.94 18.22
N ARG A 57 -23.33 5.05 19.55
CA ARG A 57 -23.25 6.31 20.30
C ARG A 57 -21.82 6.71 20.69
N TYR A 58 -20.86 6.25 19.89
CA TYR A 58 -19.45 6.56 20.11
C TYR A 58 -19.13 8.05 19.97
N PRO A 59 -19.71 8.79 19.00
CA PRO A 59 -19.49 10.23 18.91
C PRO A 59 -19.86 10.99 20.19
N GLU A 60 -21.07 10.78 20.73
CA GLU A 60 -21.53 11.49 21.94
C GLU A 60 -20.72 11.07 23.17
N SER A 61 -20.32 9.81 23.23
CA SER A 61 -19.49 9.29 24.33
C SER A 61 -18.08 9.86 24.30
N ILE A 62 -17.55 10.15 23.11
CA ILE A 62 -16.29 10.86 22.92
C ILE A 62 -16.42 12.34 23.27
N GLU A 63 -17.54 12.99 22.97
CA GLU A 63 -17.79 14.38 23.37
C GLU A 63 -17.82 14.52 24.89
N ARG A 64 -18.55 13.64 25.60
CA ARG A 64 -18.53 13.60 27.08
C ARG A 64 -17.13 13.38 27.63
N PHE A 65 -16.37 12.49 27.00
CA PHE A 65 -14.98 12.24 27.36
C PHE A 65 -14.08 13.47 27.17
N VAL A 66 -14.21 14.18 26.05
CA VAL A 66 -13.46 15.41 25.79
C VAL A 66 -13.85 16.50 26.79
N ALA A 67 -15.14 16.69 27.04
CA ALA A 67 -15.65 17.66 28.03
C ALA A 67 -15.10 17.37 29.43
N ALA A 68 -15.06 16.10 29.85
CA ALA A 68 -14.48 15.70 31.12
C ALA A 68 -12.98 16.00 31.22
N LEU A 69 -12.21 15.82 30.14
CA LEU A 69 -10.79 16.18 30.12
C LEU A 69 -10.56 17.70 30.15
N GLN A 70 -11.42 18.47 29.48
CA GLN A 70 -11.39 19.93 29.51
C GLN A 70 -11.70 20.47 30.92
N ALA A 71 -12.70 19.89 31.60
CA ALA A 71 -13.07 20.28 32.97
C ALA A 71 -11.91 20.08 33.98
N VAL A 72 -11.03 19.11 33.74
CA VAL A 72 -9.84 18.85 34.57
C VAL A 72 -8.62 19.70 34.13
N GLY A 73 -8.81 20.63 33.19
CA GLY A 73 -7.77 21.56 32.75
C GLY A 73 -6.67 20.93 31.88
N ARG A 74 -6.96 19.83 31.18
CA ARG A 74 -5.97 19.22 30.27
C ARG A 74 -5.73 20.10 29.04
N SER A 75 -4.47 20.17 28.60
CA SER A 75 -4.11 20.92 27.40
C SER A 75 -4.70 20.30 26.13
N ALA A 76 -4.99 21.12 25.11
CA ALA A 76 -5.54 20.66 23.84
C ALA A 76 -4.69 19.53 23.21
N ARG A 77 -3.35 19.64 23.28
CA ARG A 77 -2.44 18.58 22.81
C ARG A 77 -2.61 17.27 23.58
N ASN A 78 -2.81 17.34 24.89
CA ASN A 78 -3.03 16.15 25.72
C ASN A 78 -4.39 15.50 25.41
N ILE A 79 -5.45 16.30 25.21
CA ILE A 79 -6.77 15.82 24.81
C ILE A 79 -6.70 15.08 23.47
N THR A 80 -6.05 15.67 22.46
CA THR A 80 -5.86 15.04 21.14
C THR A 80 -5.09 13.72 21.23
N ASN A 81 -4.00 13.68 22.01
CA ASN A 81 -3.22 12.46 22.20
C ASN A 81 -4.05 11.37 22.91
N THR A 82 -4.80 11.73 23.94
CA THR A 82 -5.61 10.79 24.72
C THR A 82 -6.79 10.27 23.91
N ARG A 83 -7.44 11.12 23.11
CA ARG A 83 -8.46 10.72 22.13
C ARG A 83 -7.90 9.78 21.07
N SER A 84 -6.70 10.05 20.56
CA SER A 84 -6.03 9.18 19.59
C SER A 84 -5.72 7.80 20.18
N ALA A 85 -5.40 7.74 21.47
CA ALA A 85 -5.16 6.49 22.19
C ALA A 85 -6.43 5.64 22.38
N LEU A 86 -7.64 6.20 22.17
CA LEU A 86 -8.90 5.44 22.19
C LEU A 86 -9.21 4.68 20.90
N ARG A 87 -8.66 5.13 19.77
CA ARG A 87 -8.95 4.54 18.46
C ARG A 87 -8.71 3.02 18.39
N PRO A 88 -7.61 2.46 18.91
CA PRO A 88 -7.40 1.00 18.88
C PRO A 88 -8.48 0.21 19.63
N TRP A 89 -9.06 0.77 20.69
CA TRP A 89 -10.13 0.12 21.44
C TRP A 89 -11.43 0.07 20.65
N LYS A 90 -11.77 1.17 19.96
CA LYS A 90 -12.91 1.20 19.04
C LYS A 90 -12.75 0.21 17.89
N GLU A 91 -11.54 0.13 17.31
CA GLU A 91 -11.21 -0.84 16.25
C GLU A 91 -11.38 -2.29 16.75
N PHE A 92 -10.96 -2.57 17.99
CA PHE A 92 -11.14 -3.88 18.62
C PHE A 92 -12.61 -4.27 18.78
N VAL A 93 -13.48 -3.34 19.22
CA VAL A 93 -14.92 -3.61 19.37
C VAL A 93 -15.56 -3.94 18.02
N ILE A 94 -15.25 -3.18 16.98
CA ILE A 94 -15.77 -3.44 15.63
C ILE A 94 -15.29 -4.81 15.11
N GLU A 95 -14.02 -5.14 15.31
CA GLU A 95 -13.46 -6.44 14.91
C GLU A 95 -14.15 -7.59 15.64
N HIS A 96 -14.35 -7.45 16.96
CA HIS A 96 -15.06 -8.43 17.77
C HIS A 96 -16.49 -8.63 17.29
N ASP A 97 -17.27 -7.55 17.15
CA ASP A 97 -18.67 -7.62 16.71
C ASP A 97 -18.80 -8.18 15.29
N THR A 98 -17.86 -7.84 14.39
CA THR A 98 -17.80 -8.39 13.04
C THR A 98 -17.55 -9.89 13.06
N ARG A 99 -16.61 -10.37 13.88
CA ARG A 99 -16.31 -11.80 14.02
C ARG A 99 -17.52 -12.56 14.58
N VAL A 100 -18.14 -12.05 15.65
CA VAL A 100 -19.33 -12.66 16.25
C VAL A 100 -20.47 -12.75 15.24
N ALA A 101 -20.72 -11.69 14.47
CA ALA A 101 -21.74 -11.69 13.43
C ALA A 101 -21.45 -12.75 12.34
N ILE A 102 -20.20 -12.86 11.88
CA ILE A 102 -19.80 -13.88 10.90
C ILE A 102 -20.01 -15.29 11.46
N ASP A 103 -19.59 -15.54 12.70
CA ASP A 103 -19.71 -16.86 13.36
C ASP A 103 -21.18 -17.26 13.59
N GLN A 104 -22.07 -16.28 13.77
CA GLN A 104 -23.52 -16.48 13.93
C GLN A 104 -24.28 -16.53 12.60
N GLY A 105 -23.61 -16.27 11.46
CA GLY A 105 -24.26 -16.15 10.15
C GLY A 105 -25.08 -14.87 9.96
N ASP A 106 -24.92 -13.91 10.87
CA ASP A 106 -25.61 -12.62 10.87
C ASP A 106 -24.86 -11.56 10.04
N GLY A 107 -25.59 -10.49 9.70
CA GLY A 107 -25.00 -9.32 9.06
C GLY A 107 -24.03 -8.58 9.97
N THR A 108 -22.93 -8.07 9.40
CA THR A 108 -22.02 -7.18 10.15
C THR A 108 -22.77 -5.95 10.71
N PRO A 109 -22.31 -5.31 11.81
CA PRO A 109 -22.98 -4.14 12.38
C PRO A 109 -23.19 -3.00 11.36
N PHE A 110 -22.20 -2.80 10.48
CA PHE A 110 -22.32 -1.88 9.35
C PHE A 110 -23.41 -2.28 8.35
N MET A 111 -23.49 -3.57 8.00
CA MET A 111 -24.54 -4.07 7.10
C MET A 111 -25.93 -3.93 7.73
N GLN A 112 -26.06 -4.22 9.02
CA GLN A 112 -27.31 -4.09 9.75
C GLN A 112 -27.75 -2.62 9.82
N ALA A 113 -26.86 -1.71 10.22
CA ALA A 113 -27.15 -0.27 10.24
C ALA A 113 -27.46 0.26 8.83
N LEU A 114 -26.76 -0.19 7.80
CA LEU A 114 -27.05 0.22 6.43
C LEU A 114 -28.40 -0.33 5.97
N LYS A 115 -28.77 -1.56 6.33
CA LYS A 115 -30.09 -2.14 6.03
C LYS A 115 -31.21 -1.41 6.77
N SER A 116 -31.03 -1.09 8.05
CA SER A 116 -32.04 -0.38 8.83
C SER A 116 -32.28 1.04 8.33
N VAL A 117 -31.24 1.70 7.83
CA VAL A 117 -31.34 3.04 7.25
C VAL A 117 -31.95 3.01 5.86
N LEU A 118 -31.64 1.98 5.06
CA LEU A 118 -32.20 1.84 3.71
C LEU A 118 -33.68 1.43 3.75
N ASP A 119 -34.07 0.63 4.74
CA ASP A 119 -35.44 0.12 4.94
C ASP A 119 -36.01 -0.48 3.63
N ASP A 120 -37.28 -0.25 3.31
CA ASP A 120 -37.95 -0.67 2.06
C ASP A 120 -37.59 0.19 0.83
N GLN A 121 -36.63 1.11 0.92
CA GLN A 121 -36.30 1.98 -0.20
C GLN A 121 -35.53 1.24 -1.31
N SER A 122 -35.85 1.57 -2.56
CA SER A 122 -35.15 1.02 -3.71
C SER A 122 -33.67 1.40 -3.71
N VAL A 123 -32.79 0.39 -3.64
CA VAL A 123 -31.32 0.54 -3.74
C VAL A 123 -30.92 1.37 -4.96
N ALA A 124 -31.63 1.21 -6.09
CA ALA A 124 -31.32 1.94 -7.32
C ALA A 124 -31.65 3.43 -7.22
N ARG A 125 -32.70 3.79 -6.48
CA ARG A 125 -33.10 5.16 -6.22
C ARG A 125 -32.12 5.83 -5.26
N VAL A 126 -31.87 5.22 -4.11
CA VAL A 126 -30.93 5.73 -3.10
C VAL A 126 -29.53 5.90 -3.69
N ALA A 127 -29.03 4.93 -4.47
CA ALA A 127 -27.74 5.03 -5.13
C ALA A 127 -27.64 6.25 -6.06
N ARG A 128 -28.71 6.56 -6.80
CA ARG A 128 -28.76 7.71 -7.71
C ARG A 128 -28.79 9.02 -6.91
N ASP A 129 -29.69 9.11 -5.95
CA ASP A 129 -29.96 10.36 -5.22
C ASP A 129 -28.81 10.72 -4.27
N ALA A 130 -28.19 9.72 -3.62
CA ALA A 130 -26.99 9.90 -2.78
C ALA A 130 -25.67 9.96 -3.59
N ALA A 131 -25.73 9.88 -4.93
CA ALA A 131 -24.57 9.86 -5.82
C ALA A 131 -23.52 8.78 -5.42
N VAL A 132 -23.98 7.57 -5.16
CA VAL A 132 -23.18 6.38 -4.82
C VAL A 132 -23.31 5.32 -5.91
N PRO A 133 -22.22 4.67 -6.38
CA PRO A 133 -22.35 3.62 -7.39
C PRO A 133 -23.28 2.48 -6.93
N LYS A 134 -24.31 2.15 -7.72
CA LYS A 134 -25.33 1.13 -7.37
C LYS A 134 -24.72 -0.22 -6.96
N GLY A 135 -23.74 -0.71 -7.72
CA GLY A 135 -23.06 -1.98 -7.42
C GLY A 135 -22.25 -1.95 -6.11
N MET A 136 -21.80 -0.77 -5.68
CA MET A 136 -21.11 -0.57 -4.42
C MET A 136 -22.08 -0.65 -3.24
N LEU A 137 -23.17 0.14 -3.29
CA LEU A 137 -24.22 0.12 -2.25
C LEU A 137 -24.82 -1.29 -2.10
N TRP A 138 -25.11 -1.95 -3.21
CA TRP A 138 -25.64 -3.31 -3.21
C TRP A 138 -24.64 -4.35 -2.69
N GLY A 139 -23.35 -4.14 -2.94
CA GLY A 139 -22.29 -4.95 -2.35
C GLY A 139 -22.23 -4.82 -0.82
N TRP A 140 -22.39 -3.61 -0.30
CA TRP A 140 -22.37 -3.34 1.15
C TRP A 140 -23.56 -3.96 1.87
N LEU A 141 -24.75 -3.93 1.27
CA LEU A 141 -25.96 -4.60 1.79
C LEU A 141 -25.82 -6.14 1.84
N ARG A 142 -24.84 -6.69 1.14
CA ARG A 142 -24.49 -8.13 1.08
C ARG A 142 -23.22 -8.46 1.86
N GLY A 143 -22.79 -7.57 2.74
CA GLY A 143 -21.67 -7.82 3.64
C GLY A 143 -20.28 -7.51 3.07
N LYS A 144 -20.16 -6.88 1.90
CA LYS A 144 -18.84 -6.40 1.44
C LYS A 144 -18.36 -5.26 2.34
N THR A 145 -17.13 -5.36 2.85
CA THR A 145 -16.52 -4.30 3.65
C THR A 145 -16.12 -3.11 2.76
N PRO A 146 -16.48 -1.87 3.12
CA PRO A 146 -16.00 -0.67 2.43
C PRO A 146 -14.47 -0.52 2.50
N ARG A 147 -13.85 0.06 1.45
CA ARG A 147 -12.41 0.39 1.41
C ARG A 147 -12.19 1.85 1.77
N ALA A 148 -11.02 2.22 2.29
CA ALA A 148 -10.69 3.60 2.66
C ALA A 148 -11.01 4.66 1.57
N SER A 149 -10.79 4.32 0.30
CA SER A 149 -11.14 5.16 -0.87
C SER A 149 -12.64 5.46 -1.00
N ASN A 150 -13.48 4.70 -0.32
CA ASN A 150 -14.92 4.76 -0.39
C ASN A 150 -15.54 5.64 0.70
N ALA A 151 -14.74 6.18 1.62
CA ALA A 151 -15.21 7.03 2.73
C ALA A 151 -16.14 8.16 2.25
N ARG A 152 -15.80 8.81 1.12
CA ARG A 152 -16.61 9.87 0.52
C ARG A 152 -18.05 9.44 0.17
N TYR A 153 -18.25 8.16 -0.17
CA TYR A 153 -19.57 7.65 -0.55
C TYR A 153 -20.41 7.30 0.68
N LEU A 154 -19.78 6.86 1.79
CA LEU A 154 -20.50 6.71 3.06
C LEU A 154 -20.94 8.07 3.61
N LEU A 155 -20.07 9.08 3.56
CA LEU A 155 -20.44 10.43 3.99
C LEU A 155 -21.64 10.98 3.19
N ARG A 156 -21.72 10.70 1.89
CA ARG A 156 -22.88 11.06 1.06
C ARG A 156 -24.16 10.33 1.49
N LEU A 157 -24.07 9.04 1.83
CA LEU A 157 -25.21 8.29 2.35
C LEU A 157 -25.66 8.83 3.71
N GLU A 158 -24.73 9.11 4.61
CA GLU A 158 -25.04 9.74 5.90
C GLU A 158 -25.75 11.08 5.71
N THR A 159 -25.26 11.93 4.80
CA THR A 159 -25.91 13.21 4.47
C THR A 159 -27.29 12.99 3.85
N TYR A 160 -27.44 12.02 2.93
CA TYR A 160 -28.72 11.72 2.28
C TYR A 160 -29.78 11.26 3.28
N PHE A 161 -29.40 10.41 4.23
CA PHE A 161 -30.30 9.88 5.25
C PHE A 161 -30.41 10.76 6.51
N GLY A 162 -29.73 11.91 6.54
CA GLY A 162 -29.72 12.80 7.71
C GLY A 162 -29.09 12.16 8.96
N LEU A 163 -28.20 11.18 8.77
CA LEU A 163 -27.50 10.53 9.87
C LEU A 163 -26.42 11.43 10.44
N GLU A 164 -26.05 11.15 11.69
CA GLU A 164 -24.89 11.77 12.29
C GLU A 164 -23.63 11.50 11.46
N ARG A 165 -22.81 12.54 11.29
CA ARG A 165 -21.60 12.48 10.48
C ARG A 165 -20.62 11.44 11.05
N ASN A 166 -20.14 10.57 10.17
CA ASN A 166 -19.29 9.42 10.45
C ASN A 166 -19.95 8.24 11.19
N SER A 167 -21.26 8.23 11.40
CA SER A 167 -21.97 7.11 12.03
C SER A 167 -21.75 5.78 11.29
N LEU A 168 -22.11 5.70 10.00
CA LEU A 168 -21.89 4.53 9.15
C LEU A 168 -20.40 4.28 8.91
N LEU A 169 -19.62 5.35 8.78
CA LEU A 169 -18.18 5.26 8.59
C LEU A 169 -17.50 4.58 9.79
N ASN A 170 -17.88 4.93 11.01
CA ASN A 170 -17.34 4.33 12.24
C ASN A 170 -17.73 2.86 12.35
N LEU A 171 -18.95 2.49 11.97
CA LEU A 171 -19.42 1.09 12.00
C LEU A 171 -18.75 0.21 10.95
N SER A 172 -18.35 0.80 9.81
CA SER A 172 -17.73 0.07 8.70
C SER A 172 -16.36 -0.53 8.99
N GLY A 173 -15.72 -0.17 10.12
CA GLY A 173 -14.36 -0.58 10.46
C GLY A 173 -13.30 -0.07 9.49
N MET A 174 -13.63 0.92 8.65
CA MET A 174 -12.70 1.46 7.69
C MET A 174 -11.59 2.27 8.36
N LYS A 175 -10.34 1.94 8.05
CA LYS A 175 -9.20 2.80 8.33
C LYS A 175 -9.22 3.96 7.34
N VAL A 176 -9.91 5.04 7.70
CA VAL A 176 -9.86 6.29 6.94
C VAL A 176 -8.41 6.76 6.93
N SER A 177 -7.72 6.53 5.82
CA SER A 177 -6.50 7.27 5.49
C SER A 177 -6.93 8.73 5.45
N GLY A 178 -6.27 9.58 6.25
CA GLY A 178 -6.66 10.98 6.43
C GLY A 178 -7.12 11.58 5.12
N HIS A 179 -8.38 12.01 5.08
CA HIS A 179 -8.89 12.77 3.94
C HIS A 179 -7.96 13.96 3.83
N LYS A 180 -7.08 13.98 2.82
CA LYS A 180 -6.37 15.19 2.43
C LYS A 180 -7.48 16.12 1.95
N VAL A 181 -7.97 16.97 2.84
CA VAL A 181 -8.73 18.15 2.44
C VAL A 181 -7.83 18.83 1.43
N ALA A 182 -8.31 19.01 0.20
CA ALA A 182 -7.59 19.79 -0.79
C ALA A 182 -7.65 21.24 -0.32
N VAL A 183 -6.70 21.62 0.53
CA VAL A 183 -6.48 23.00 0.95
C VAL A 183 -5.60 23.61 -0.14
N GLY A 184 -6.17 24.53 -0.91
CA GLY A 184 -5.59 25.01 -2.17
C GLY A 184 -6.25 24.35 -3.37
N GLY A 185 -6.39 25.12 -4.46
CA GLY A 185 -7.03 24.71 -5.72
C GLY A 185 -6.39 23.48 -6.37
N PRO A 186 -6.72 23.18 -7.64
CA PRO A 186 -6.12 22.03 -8.32
C PRO A 186 -4.59 22.13 -8.23
N PRO A 187 -3.88 21.08 -7.76
CA PRO A 187 -2.44 21.13 -7.63
C PRO A 187 -1.85 21.44 -8.99
N THR A 188 -0.86 22.35 -9.03
CA THR A 188 -0.17 22.70 -10.26
C THR A 188 0.29 21.42 -10.95
N PRO A 189 -0.09 21.18 -12.22
CA PRO A 189 0.30 19.97 -12.93
C PRO A 189 1.83 19.86 -12.96
N ILE A 190 2.36 18.75 -12.45
CA ILE A 190 3.80 18.47 -12.50
C ILE A 190 4.07 17.83 -13.86
N PRO A 191 4.86 18.45 -14.77
CA PRO A 191 5.09 17.94 -16.13
C PRO A 191 5.60 16.49 -16.15
N TYR A 192 6.45 16.14 -15.18
CA TYR A 192 6.93 14.77 -14.99
C TYR A 192 5.81 13.76 -14.73
N ASN A 193 4.80 14.11 -13.93
CA ASN A 193 3.68 13.21 -13.64
C ASN A 193 2.79 12.99 -14.87
N GLU A 194 2.60 14.02 -15.69
CA GLU A 194 1.89 13.88 -16.97
C GLU A 194 2.65 12.98 -17.94
N MET A 195 3.96 13.19 -18.06
CA MET A 195 4.84 12.34 -18.86
C MET A 195 4.76 10.89 -18.39
N VAL A 196 4.97 10.61 -17.10
CA VAL A 196 4.86 9.25 -16.53
C VAL A 196 3.46 8.68 -16.75
N GLY A 197 2.41 9.49 -16.62
CA GLY A 197 1.03 9.10 -16.89
C GLY A 197 0.82 8.64 -18.34
N LYS A 198 1.35 9.39 -19.31
CA LYS A 198 1.34 9.01 -20.74
C LYS A 198 2.13 7.72 -20.98
N LEU A 199 3.35 7.63 -20.43
CA LEU A 199 4.22 6.47 -20.60
C LEU A 199 3.61 5.19 -19.99
N THR A 200 2.96 5.28 -18.85
CA THR A 200 2.36 4.12 -18.15
C THR A 200 1.22 3.47 -18.96
N LYS A 201 0.61 4.19 -19.91
CA LYS A 201 -0.41 3.64 -20.82
C LYS A 201 0.17 2.65 -21.83
N VAL A 202 1.46 2.76 -22.15
CA VAL A 202 2.15 1.81 -23.04
C VAL A 202 2.44 0.55 -22.23
N ALA A 203 1.58 -0.46 -22.39
CA ALA A 203 1.70 -1.75 -21.72
C ALA A 203 2.66 -2.66 -22.50
N PHE A 204 3.86 -2.87 -21.96
CA PHE A 204 4.87 -3.72 -22.59
C PHE A 204 5.51 -4.71 -21.62
N ARG A 205 5.04 -4.82 -20.37
CA ARG A 205 5.61 -5.80 -19.45
C ARG A 205 5.06 -7.18 -19.78
N TYR A 206 5.96 -8.13 -19.94
CA TYR A 206 5.61 -9.52 -20.18
C TYR A 206 4.86 -10.11 -18.98
N LYS A 207 3.78 -10.83 -19.27
CA LYS A 207 2.94 -11.51 -18.27
C LYS A 207 2.82 -12.98 -18.66
N PRO A 208 3.70 -13.86 -18.15
CA PRO A 208 3.63 -15.27 -18.48
C PRO A 208 2.30 -15.87 -18.04
N ALA A 209 1.77 -16.78 -18.85
CA ALA A 209 0.64 -17.63 -18.50
C ALA A 209 0.97 -18.52 -17.29
N GLU A 210 -0.05 -19.10 -16.64
CA GLU A 210 0.18 -19.83 -15.40
C GLU A 210 1.04 -21.09 -15.57
N GLU A 211 0.93 -21.74 -16.72
CA GLU A 211 1.68 -22.94 -17.11
C GLU A 211 3.04 -22.63 -17.76
N SER A 212 3.42 -21.37 -17.82
CA SER A 212 4.66 -20.95 -18.46
C SER A 212 5.90 -21.54 -17.75
N PRO A 213 6.85 -22.15 -18.49
CA PRO A 213 8.14 -22.59 -17.96
C PRO A 213 8.89 -21.47 -17.24
N LEU A 214 8.72 -20.21 -17.69
CA LEU A 214 9.33 -19.03 -17.07
C LEU A 214 8.89 -18.86 -15.61
N ARG A 215 7.64 -19.18 -15.26
CA ARG A 215 7.18 -19.12 -13.86
C ARG A 215 7.95 -20.11 -13.01
N GLY A 216 8.10 -21.36 -13.48
CA GLY A 216 8.88 -22.39 -12.80
C GLY A 216 10.33 -21.94 -12.57
N GLN A 217 10.99 -21.47 -13.61
CA GLN A 217 12.38 -20.97 -13.54
C GLN A 217 12.53 -19.77 -12.58
N TRP A 218 11.54 -18.87 -12.54
CA TRP A 218 11.52 -17.76 -11.60
C TRP A 218 11.35 -18.22 -10.14
N MET A 219 10.47 -19.18 -9.89
CA MET A 219 10.27 -19.76 -8.56
C MET A 219 11.52 -20.52 -8.08
N GLU A 220 12.22 -21.21 -8.97
CA GLU A 220 13.53 -21.80 -8.66
C GLU A 220 14.57 -20.74 -8.30
N TYR A 221 14.57 -19.62 -9.03
CA TYR A 221 15.46 -18.50 -8.71
C TYR A 221 15.13 -17.86 -7.36
N LEU A 222 13.85 -17.72 -7.01
CA LEU A 222 13.42 -17.27 -5.69
C LEU A 222 13.86 -18.22 -4.58
N ARG A 223 13.71 -19.53 -4.79
CA ARG A 223 14.22 -20.56 -3.89
C ARG A 223 15.73 -20.41 -3.70
N TYR A 224 16.49 -20.28 -4.79
CA TYR A 224 17.93 -20.03 -4.74
C TYR A 224 18.29 -18.76 -3.96
N LYS A 225 17.54 -17.66 -4.16
CA LYS A 225 17.82 -16.38 -3.50
C LYS A 225 17.44 -16.34 -2.03
N THR A 226 16.47 -17.13 -1.59
CA THR A 226 15.97 -17.09 -0.21
C THR A 226 16.53 -18.22 0.66
N ALA A 227 16.98 -19.32 0.05
CA ALA A 227 17.56 -20.46 0.79
C ALA A 227 18.73 -20.03 1.68
N ALA A 228 18.79 -20.61 2.88
CA ALA A 228 19.93 -20.47 3.79
C ALA A 228 21.17 -21.11 3.18
N VAL A 229 21.03 -22.35 2.68
CA VAL A 229 22.06 -23.07 1.93
C VAL A 229 21.52 -23.36 0.52
N PRO A 230 21.82 -22.53 -0.48
CA PRO A 230 21.38 -22.76 -1.85
C PRO A 230 22.14 -23.92 -2.52
N LEU A 231 21.50 -24.58 -3.48
CA LEU A 231 22.13 -25.63 -4.30
C LEU A 231 23.32 -25.10 -5.10
N TYR A 232 23.20 -23.88 -5.61
CA TYR A 232 24.24 -23.18 -6.36
C TYR A 232 25.00 -22.21 -5.46
N ARG A 233 26.26 -21.94 -5.79
CA ARG A 233 27.10 -21.00 -5.04
C ARG A 233 26.55 -19.59 -5.15
N ARG A 234 26.46 -18.92 -4.00
CA ARG A 234 25.96 -17.54 -3.86
C ARG A 234 26.88 -16.77 -2.94
N THR A 235 27.05 -15.47 -3.19
CA THR A 235 27.71 -14.58 -2.22
C THR A 235 26.81 -14.38 -0.99
N GLU A 236 27.41 -14.05 0.16
CA GLU A 236 26.67 -13.78 1.40
C GLU A 236 25.64 -12.65 1.22
N ARG A 237 26.06 -11.53 0.61
CA ARG A 237 25.18 -10.39 0.25
C ARG A 237 24.20 -10.70 -0.88
N GLY A 238 24.31 -11.87 -1.51
CA GLY A 238 23.46 -12.30 -2.61
C GLY A 238 22.11 -12.87 -2.18
N GLN A 239 21.90 -13.08 -0.87
CA GLN A 239 20.65 -13.59 -0.29
C GLN A 239 19.56 -12.52 -0.24
N TRP A 240 18.35 -12.90 -0.64
CA TRP A 240 17.14 -12.09 -0.44
C TRP A 240 16.42 -12.48 0.84
N ARG A 241 15.81 -11.47 1.48
CA ARG A 241 15.11 -11.63 2.75
C ARG A 241 13.60 -11.53 2.56
N PHE A 242 12.87 -12.25 3.41
CA PHE A 242 11.43 -12.10 3.53
C PHE A 242 11.11 -10.79 4.25
N SER A 243 10.07 -10.10 3.78
CA SER A 243 9.56 -8.90 4.44
C SER A 243 8.75 -9.31 5.68
N PRO A 244 9.02 -8.76 6.87
CA PRO A 244 8.21 -9.02 8.06
C PRO A 244 6.84 -8.35 7.98
N CYS A 245 6.70 -7.34 7.12
CA CYS A 245 5.46 -6.60 6.89
C CYS A 245 5.20 -6.56 5.38
N PRO A 246 4.38 -7.47 4.83
CA PRO A 246 4.09 -7.47 3.40
C PRO A 246 3.31 -6.21 3.03
N LEU A 247 3.72 -5.55 1.94
CA LEU A 247 3.02 -4.35 1.45
C LEU A 247 1.65 -4.68 0.86
N THR A 248 1.51 -5.89 0.32
CA THR A 248 0.29 -6.38 -0.33
C THR A 248 0.09 -7.88 -0.04
N PRO A 249 -1.14 -8.39 -0.02
CA PRO A 249 -1.37 -9.84 0.01
C PRO A 249 -0.92 -10.51 -1.30
N GLU A 250 -0.63 -11.82 -1.24
CA GLU A 250 -0.34 -12.62 -2.42
C GLU A 250 -1.58 -12.79 -3.30
N THR A 251 -1.41 -12.67 -4.61
CA THR A 251 -2.44 -12.76 -5.65
C THR A 251 -1.83 -13.33 -6.94
N ALA A 252 -2.68 -13.77 -7.87
CA ALA A 252 -2.25 -14.19 -9.21
C ALA A 252 -1.54 -13.08 -10.03
N ALA A 253 -1.63 -11.81 -9.63
CA ALA A 253 -0.96 -10.71 -10.33
C ALA A 253 0.44 -10.39 -9.78
N ASN A 254 0.75 -10.79 -8.54
CA ASN A 254 2.00 -10.46 -7.84
C ASN A 254 2.77 -11.69 -7.32
N TRP A 255 2.37 -12.90 -7.68
CA TRP A 255 2.99 -14.19 -7.30
C TRP A 255 4.54 -14.19 -7.37
N TRP A 256 5.12 -13.50 -8.36
CA TRP A 256 6.56 -13.38 -8.59
C TRP A 256 7.31 -12.66 -7.46
N ALA A 257 6.60 -11.98 -6.56
CA ALA A 257 7.17 -11.34 -5.38
C ALA A 257 7.01 -12.19 -4.11
N PHE A 258 6.43 -13.39 -4.19
CA PHE A 258 6.14 -14.24 -3.03
C PHE A 258 6.82 -15.60 -3.15
N TYR A 259 7.23 -16.13 -2.00
CA TYR A 259 7.71 -17.50 -1.89
C TYR A 259 7.20 -18.09 -0.57
N LYS A 260 6.49 -19.21 -0.64
CA LYS A 260 5.82 -19.86 0.51
C LYS A 260 4.90 -18.91 1.31
N GLY A 261 4.10 -18.09 0.61
CA GLY A 261 3.18 -17.14 1.26
C GLY A 261 3.85 -15.89 1.84
N GLN A 262 5.18 -15.76 1.75
CA GLN A 262 5.92 -14.64 2.30
C GLN A 262 6.47 -13.74 1.19
N GLU A 263 6.34 -12.43 1.38
CA GLU A 263 6.79 -11.44 0.42
C GLU A 263 8.32 -11.31 0.42
N VAL A 264 8.93 -11.28 -0.77
CA VAL A 264 10.36 -11.04 -1.00
C VAL A 264 10.51 -9.72 -1.75
N ALA A 265 10.74 -8.62 -1.03
CA ALA A 265 10.72 -7.28 -1.62
C ALA A 265 11.73 -7.09 -2.79
N SER A 266 12.91 -7.71 -2.71
CA SER A 266 13.92 -7.68 -3.77
C SER A 266 13.48 -8.39 -5.05
N ALA A 267 12.71 -9.49 -4.90
CA ALA A 267 12.11 -10.18 -6.03
C ALA A 267 11.18 -9.26 -6.81
N ARG A 268 10.49 -8.36 -6.10
CA ARG A 268 9.58 -7.44 -6.74
C ARG A 268 10.31 -6.56 -7.76
N ILE A 269 11.40 -5.95 -7.32
CA ILE A 269 12.20 -5.07 -8.16
C ILE A 269 12.86 -5.84 -9.31
N ALA A 270 13.39 -7.02 -9.04
CA ALA A 270 14.02 -7.87 -10.04
C ALA A 270 13.02 -8.28 -11.14
N TRP A 271 11.83 -8.77 -10.78
CA TRP A 271 10.81 -9.17 -11.75
C TRP A 271 10.31 -7.99 -12.58
N MET A 272 10.12 -6.81 -11.98
CA MET A 272 9.71 -5.63 -12.74
C MET A 272 10.70 -5.29 -13.87
N LYS A 273 12.00 -5.55 -13.65
CA LYS A 273 13.03 -5.37 -14.68
C LYS A 273 13.02 -6.51 -15.69
N THR A 274 12.95 -7.77 -15.24
CA THR A 274 12.86 -8.95 -16.11
C THR A 274 11.63 -8.89 -17.04
N SER A 275 10.44 -8.66 -16.48
CA SER A 275 9.19 -8.55 -17.26
C SER A 275 9.21 -7.38 -18.24
N ALA A 276 9.83 -6.25 -17.90
CA ALA A 276 9.98 -5.12 -18.82
C ALA A 276 10.91 -5.47 -19.99
N TYR A 277 12.06 -6.09 -19.72
CA TYR A 277 12.99 -6.52 -20.75
C TYR A 277 12.35 -7.57 -21.68
N PHE A 278 11.69 -8.57 -21.11
CA PHE A 278 11.09 -9.66 -21.89
C PHE A 278 9.93 -9.16 -22.75
N GLY A 279 9.13 -8.24 -22.21
CA GLY A 279 8.00 -7.74 -22.96
C GLY A 279 8.42 -6.73 -24.04
N TRP A 280 9.59 -6.09 -23.90
CA TRP A 280 10.23 -5.36 -25.00
C TRP A 280 10.79 -6.29 -26.08
N LEU A 281 11.37 -7.44 -25.71
CA LEU A 281 11.79 -8.45 -26.67
C LEU A 281 10.62 -8.99 -27.51
N THR A 282 9.43 -9.18 -26.91
CA THR A 282 8.22 -9.60 -27.64
C THR A 282 7.51 -8.47 -28.38
N MET A 283 7.79 -7.20 -28.03
CA MET A 283 7.10 -6.06 -28.61
C MET A 283 7.41 -5.96 -30.12
N PRO A 284 6.42 -5.68 -30.98
CA PRO A 284 6.66 -5.53 -32.42
C PRO A 284 7.70 -4.47 -32.75
N SER A 285 8.48 -4.68 -33.81
CA SER A 285 9.56 -3.78 -34.23
C SER A 285 9.06 -2.37 -34.58
N HIS A 286 7.84 -2.23 -35.08
CA HIS A 286 7.22 -0.92 -35.36
C HIS A 286 6.96 -0.08 -34.08
N GLN A 287 6.96 -0.70 -32.90
CA GLN A 287 6.85 -0.02 -31.60
C GLN A 287 8.22 0.12 -30.90
N GLY A 288 9.30 -0.26 -31.59
CA GLY A 288 10.68 -0.22 -31.10
C GLY A 288 11.12 -1.44 -30.30
N GLY A 289 10.35 -2.54 -30.31
CA GLY A 289 10.76 -3.83 -29.75
C GLY A 289 11.52 -4.71 -30.75
N ILE A 290 11.77 -5.96 -30.39
CA ILE A 290 12.46 -6.93 -31.28
C ILE A 290 11.45 -7.75 -32.10
N GLY A 291 10.31 -8.12 -31.51
CA GLY A 291 9.27 -8.90 -32.17
C GLY A 291 9.52 -10.41 -32.09
N LEU A 292 10.19 -10.88 -31.03
CA LEU A 292 10.35 -12.32 -30.79
C LEU A 292 9.00 -12.97 -30.46
N ALA A 293 8.82 -14.21 -30.93
CA ALA A 293 7.64 -15.01 -30.63
C ALA A 293 7.50 -15.27 -29.12
N GLU A 294 6.26 -15.34 -28.63
CA GLU A 294 5.99 -15.52 -27.20
C GLU A 294 6.51 -16.86 -26.67
N GLU A 295 6.53 -17.89 -27.51
CA GLU A 295 7.06 -19.21 -27.17
C GLU A 295 8.57 -19.15 -26.91
N ALA A 296 9.29 -18.30 -27.65
CA ALA A 296 10.73 -18.14 -27.50
C ALA A 296 11.11 -17.40 -26.22
N ILE A 297 10.23 -16.56 -25.65
CA ILE A 297 10.53 -15.72 -24.47
C ILE A 297 10.37 -16.44 -23.12
N GLN A 298 9.88 -17.68 -23.12
CA GLN A 298 9.50 -18.44 -21.91
C GLN A 298 10.70 -18.95 -21.08
N THR A 299 11.83 -18.22 -21.08
CA THR A 299 13.04 -18.61 -20.39
C THR A 299 13.83 -17.45 -19.79
N LEU A 300 14.36 -17.63 -18.58
CA LEU A 300 15.32 -16.70 -17.95
C LEU A 300 16.65 -16.63 -18.70
N ALA A 301 16.92 -17.59 -19.59
CA ALA A 301 18.15 -17.66 -20.37
C ALA A 301 18.42 -16.40 -21.21
N TRP A 302 17.37 -15.66 -21.61
CA TRP A 302 17.50 -14.39 -22.33
C TRP A 302 18.32 -13.34 -21.58
N LEU A 303 18.40 -13.41 -20.25
CA LEU A 303 19.24 -12.49 -19.47
C LEU A 303 20.75 -12.80 -19.61
N ALA A 304 21.11 -13.97 -20.13
CA ALA A 304 22.48 -14.33 -20.47
C ALA A 304 22.88 -13.97 -21.91
N VAL A 305 21.92 -13.64 -22.78
CA VAL A 305 22.19 -13.29 -24.19
C VAL A 305 22.61 -11.82 -24.31
N PRO A 306 23.77 -11.52 -24.91
CA PRO A 306 24.29 -10.15 -24.98
C PRO A 306 23.64 -9.26 -26.05
N ASP A 307 23.14 -9.85 -27.12
CA ASP A 307 22.77 -9.16 -28.37
C ASP A 307 21.75 -8.03 -28.19
N TYR A 308 20.87 -8.12 -27.19
CA TYR A 308 19.73 -7.21 -27.05
C TYR A 308 19.82 -6.27 -25.86
N LEU A 309 20.84 -6.41 -25.01
CA LEU A 309 20.91 -5.67 -23.74
C LEU A 309 21.04 -4.15 -23.97
N GLU A 310 21.97 -3.73 -24.82
CA GLU A 310 22.19 -2.31 -25.14
C GLU A 310 20.98 -1.68 -25.84
N ALA A 311 20.43 -2.36 -26.84
CA ALA A 311 19.24 -1.89 -27.57
C ALA A 311 18.04 -1.63 -26.64
N PHE A 312 17.84 -2.48 -25.62
CA PHE A 312 16.80 -2.24 -24.60
C PHE A 312 17.05 -0.98 -23.77
N LEU A 313 18.31 -0.73 -23.39
CA LEU A 313 18.68 0.44 -22.61
C LEU A 313 18.51 1.73 -23.43
N ASP A 314 18.83 1.68 -24.71
CA ASP A 314 18.64 2.76 -25.66
C ASP A 314 17.16 3.07 -25.87
N TRP A 315 16.35 2.03 -26.06
CA TRP A 315 14.89 2.18 -26.14
C TRP A 315 14.32 2.80 -24.86
N THR A 316 14.79 2.35 -23.69
CA THR A 316 14.36 2.91 -22.39
C THR A 316 14.74 4.39 -22.26
N ARG A 317 15.94 4.76 -22.74
CA ARG A 317 16.38 6.17 -22.80
C ARG A 317 15.47 6.98 -23.72
N LEU A 318 15.22 6.53 -24.94
CA LEU A 318 14.37 7.23 -25.91
C LEU A 318 12.96 7.44 -25.36
N ARG A 319 12.43 6.46 -24.63
CA ARG A 319 11.10 6.52 -24.02
C ARG A 319 10.99 7.56 -22.90
N ILE A 320 12.04 7.75 -22.09
CA ILE A 320 12.03 8.66 -20.93
C ILE A 320 12.69 10.01 -21.26
N GLY A 321 13.45 10.07 -22.36
CA GLY A 321 14.29 11.20 -22.76
C GLY A 321 15.68 11.24 -22.12
N LYS A 322 15.96 10.38 -21.13
CA LYS A 322 17.23 10.34 -20.39
C LYS A 322 17.53 8.97 -19.80
N ARG A 323 18.82 8.68 -19.56
CA ARG A 323 19.26 7.53 -18.77
C ARG A 323 19.26 7.91 -17.29
N ASN A 324 18.76 7.03 -16.44
CA ASN A 324 18.71 7.25 -15.00
C ASN A 324 19.28 6.04 -14.24
N GLN A 325 19.33 6.12 -12.92
CA GLN A 325 19.88 5.05 -12.07
C GLN A 325 19.20 3.68 -12.24
N SER A 326 18.00 3.61 -12.83
CA SER A 326 17.35 2.32 -13.10
C SER A 326 18.11 1.47 -14.12
N VAL A 327 18.89 2.10 -15.01
CA VAL A 327 19.80 1.47 -15.99
C VAL A 327 20.91 0.72 -15.25
N ASN A 328 21.64 1.41 -14.38
CA ASN A 328 22.70 0.80 -13.57
C ASN A 328 22.17 -0.34 -12.69
N GLN A 329 20.98 -0.17 -12.12
CA GLN A 329 20.33 -1.24 -11.35
C GLN A 329 19.97 -2.46 -12.20
N PHE A 330 19.59 -2.26 -13.48
CA PHE A 330 19.30 -3.37 -14.38
C PHE A 330 20.58 -4.07 -14.82
N LEU A 331 21.61 -3.32 -15.22
CA LEU A 331 22.94 -3.87 -15.54
C LEU A 331 23.52 -4.65 -14.35
N ALA A 332 23.46 -4.10 -13.14
CA ALA A 332 23.92 -4.80 -11.93
C ALA A 332 23.12 -6.09 -11.65
N PHE A 333 21.81 -6.08 -11.94
CA PHE A 333 20.98 -7.27 -11.82
C PHE A 333 21.39 -8.35 -12.83
N VAL A 334 21.53 -8.01 -14.11
CA VAL A 334 21.99 -8.93 -15.16
C VAL A 334 23.39 -9.46 -14.84
N ALA A 335 24.33 -8.58 -14.49
CA ALA A 335 25.67 -8.93 -14.07
C ALA A 335 25.67 -9.94 -12.91
N SER A 336 24.74 -9.81 -11.94
CA SER A 336 24.63 -10.74 -10.82
C SER A 336 24.18 -12.15 -11.21
N LEU A 337 23.48 -12.30 -12.35
CA LEU A 337 23.01 -13.59 -12.86
C LEU A 337 24.10 -14.34 -13.62
N VAL A 338 24.98 -13.62 -14.30
CA VAL A 338 26.04 -14.17 -15.19
C VAL A 338 27.45 -14.06 -14.61
N ARG A 339 27.60 -13.48 -13.42
CA ARG A 339 28.89 -13.29 -12.72
C ARG A 339 29.71 -14.60 -12.66
N PRO A 340 31.04 -14.53 -12.90
CA PRO A 340 31.93 -15.65 -12.63
C PRO A 340 31.73 -16.27 -11.25
N ARG A 341 31.73 -17.60 -11.17
CA ARG A 341 31.62 -18.45 -9.96
C ARG A 341 30.30 -18.40 -9.18
N PHE A 342 29.55 -17.30 -9.20
CA PHE A 342 28.37 -17.10 -8.33
C PHE A 342 27.09 -16.75 -9.07
N GLY A 343 27.18 -16.47 -10.38
CA GLY A 343 26.03 -16.18 -11.22
C GLY A 343 25.06 -17.36 -11.25
N TYR A 344 23.78 -17.08 -11.01
CA TYR A 344 22.75 -18.13 -11.03
C TYR A 344 22.61 -18.78 -12.41
N LEU A 345 22.54 -17.99 -13.47
CA LEU A 345 22.41 -18.49 -14.85
C LEU A 345 23.71 -19.16 -15.31
N ARG A 346 24.86 -18.60 -14.93
CA ARG A 346 26.16 -19.18 -15.27
C ARG A 346 26.35 -20.61 -14.73
N GLN A 347 25.83 -20.89 -13.53
CA GLN A 347 25.91 -22.22 -12.92
C GLN A 347 24.89 -23.23 -13.46
N ARG A 348 24.07 -22.83 -14.46
CA ARG A 348 22.97 -23.63 -15.00
C ARG A 348 23.02 -23.71 -16.53
N PRO A 349 23.98 -24.46 -17.11
CA PRO A 349 24.13 -24.59 -18.55
C PRO A 349 22.92 -25.22 -19.24
N GLU A 350 22.07 -25.94 -18.52
CA GLU A 350 20.82 -26.50 -19.04
C GLU A 350 19.87 -25.43 -19.61
N PHE A 351 19.94 -24.17 -19.14
CA PHE A 351 19.14 -23.07 -19.69
C PHE A 351 19.42 -22.80 -21.17
N ARG A 352 20.63 -23.13 -21.66
CA ARG A 352 20.96 -22.98 -23.08
C ARG A 352 19.99 -23.71 -23.99
N SER A 353 19.57 -24.92 -23.59
CA SER A 353 18.63 -25.74 -24.37
C SER A 353 17.23 -25.13 -24.52
N THR A 354 16.91 -24.13 -23.69
CA THR A 354 15.62 -23.43 -23.71
C THR A 354 15.61 -22.19 -24.61
N LEU A 355 16.77 -21.79 -25.14
CA LEU A 355 16.89 -20.70 -26.12
C LEU A 355 16.59 -21.19 -27.53
N PRO A 356 16.29 -20.30 -28.49
CA PRO A 356 16.23 -20.65 -29.92
C PRO A 356 17.53 -21.30 -30.42
N SER A 357 17.42 -22.12 -31.48
CA SER A 357 18.53 -22.90 -32.05
C SER A 357 19.79 -22.08 -32.31
N THR A 358 19.65 -20.83 -32.75
CA THR A 358 20.76 -19.88 -32.99
C THR A 358 21.70 -19.72 -31.79
N TYR A 359 21.21 -19.89 -30.56
CA TYR A 359 21.99 -19.75 -29.33
C TYR A 359 22.37 -21.09 -28.70
N GLN A 360 21.78 -22.21 -29.16
CA GLN A 360 22.02 -23.54 -28.59
C GLN A 360 23.42 -24.08 -28.89
N ASP A 361 23.98 -23.70 -30.04
CA ASP A 361 25.30 -24.12 -30.49
C ASP A 361 26.44 -23.31 -29.85
N LEU A 362 26.11 -22.19 -29.19
CA LEU A 362 27.10 -21.34 -28.52
C LEU A 362 27.52 -21.95 -27.19
N ASP A 363 28.78 -21.72 -26.81
CA ASP A 363 29.26 -22.07 -25.47
C ASP A 363 28.57 -21.19 -24.42
N TRP A 364 27.88 -21.82 -23.46
CA TRP A 364 27.14 -21.13 -22.40
C TRP A 364 28.04 -20.29 -21.49
N GLU A 365 29.23 -20.79 -21.18
CA GLU A 365 30.17 -20.06 -20.33
C GLU A 365 30.69 -18.82 -21.04
N VAL A 366 31.04 -18.94 -22.33
CA VAL A 366 31.47 -17.82 -23.16
C VAL A 366 30.34 -16.80 -23.31
N MET A 367 29.11 -17.24 -23.52
CA MET A 367 27.95 -16.35 -23.60
C MET A 367 27.75 -15.55 -22.30
N CYS A 368 27.80 -16.23 -21.15
CA CYS A 368 27.71 -15.59 -19.85
C CYS A 368 28.86 -14.62 -19.58
N GLU A 369 30.09 -14.96 -20.00
CA GLU A 369 31.26 -14.09 -19.87
C GLU A 369 31.09 -12.82 -20.71
N ARG A 370 30.74 -12.96 -22.00
CA ARG A 370 30.50 -11.81 -22.89
C ARG A 370 29.40 -10.90 -22.35
N GLN A 371 28.32 -11.48 -21.82
CA GLN A 371 27.25 -10.69 -21.20
C GLN A 371 27.74 -9.98 -19.93
N PHE A 372 28.55 -10.64 -19.10
CA PHE A 372 29.13 -10.03 -17.91
C PHE A 372 30.03 -8.85 -18.28
N GLU A 373 30.95 -9.02 -19.24
CA GLU A 373 31.83 -7.98 -19.74
C GLU A 373 31.04 -6.81 -20.33
N LEU A 374 30.00 -7.09 -21.13
CA LEU A 374 29.12 -6.08 -21.70
C LEU A 374 28.47 -5.24 -20.58
N THR A 375 27.97 -5.86 -19.50
CA THR A 375 27.42 -5.07 -18.39
C THR A 375 28.44 -4.12 -17.77
N GLN A 376 29.72 -4.52 -17.66
CA GLN A 376 30.77 -3.66 -17.11
C GLN A 376 31.12 -2.51 -18.06
N GLN A 377 31.22 -2.81 -19.36
CA GLN A 377 31.48 -1.81 -20.40
C GLN A 377 30.36 -0.77 -20.44
N LEU A 378 29.09 -1.19 -20.42
CA LEU A 378 27.93 -0.28 -20.44
C LEU A 378 27.84 0.57 -19.18
N VAL A 379 28.11 0.03 -17.99
CA VAL A 379 28.17 0.82 -16.75
C VAL A 379 29.25 1.90 -16.84
N SER A 380 30.42 1.56 -17.40
CA SER A 380 31.50 2.53 -17.60
C SER A 380 31.13 3.58 -18.66
N GLY A 381 30.60 3.16 -19.81
CA GLY A 381 30.25 4.02 -20.93
C GLY A 381 29.15 5.02 -20.59
N TYR A 382 28.11 4.58 -19.86
CA TYR A 382 26.98 5.44 -19.52
C TYR A 382 27.20 6.29 -18.27
N ARG A 383 28.35 6.21 -17.60
CA ARG A 383 28.61 6.90 -16.33
C ARG A 383 28.29 8.39 -16.37
N HIS A 384 28.60 9.05 -17.49
CA HIS A 384 28.39 10.50 -17.69
C HIS A 384 27.02 10.86 -18.27
N GLU A 385 26.21 9.86 -18.60
CA GLU A 385 24.86 10.03 -19.16
C GLU A 385 23.75 9.80 -18.14
N ILE A 386 24.10 9.39 -16.92
CA ILE A 386 23.11 9.14 -15.86
C ILE A 386 22.67 10.46 -15.24
N GLU A 387 21.41 10.82 -15.50
CA GLU A 387 20.78 12.01 -14.96
C GLU A 387 19.74 11.66 -13.88
N VAL A 388 19.58 12.59 -12.93
CA VAL A 388 18.50 12.51 -11.95
C VAL A 388 17.18 12.79 -12.66
N SER A 389 16.23 11.85 -12.57
CA SER A 389 14.98 11.95 -13.35
C SER A 389 14.06 13.08 -12.89
N ARG A 390 14.05 13.40 -11.59
CA ARG A 390 13.22 14.45 -10.99
C ARG A 390 14.06 15.26 -10.00
N ASP A 391 13.85 16.56 -9.96
CA ASP A 391 14.23 17.31 -8.77
C ASP A 391 13.17 17.06 -7.70
N SER A 392 13.59 16.48 -6.57
CA SER A 392 12.67 16.19 -5.47
C SER A 392 12.17 17.47 -4.77
N PHE A 393 12.85 18.60 -5.01
CA PHE A 393 12.49 19.91 -4.47
C PHE A 393 11.60 20.73 -5.40
N GLU A 394 11.51 20.42 -6.70
CA GLU A 394 10.68 21.17 -7.67
C GLU A 394 9.24 21.43 -7.17
N PRO A 395 8.51 20.45 -6.61
CA PRO A 395 7.14 20.69 -6.14
C PRO A 395 7.03 21.65 -4.95
N ILE A 396 8.11 21.82 -4.19
CA ILE A 396 8.19 22.66 -2.99
C ILE A 396 9.16 23.83 -3.19
N ARG A 397 9.65 24.06 -4.41
CA ARG A 397 10.70 25.05 -4.68
C ARG A 397 10.21 26.46 -4.36
N HIS A 398 8.99 26.80 -4.80
CA HIS A 398 8.32 28.07 -4.49
C HIS A 398 8.17 28.32 -2.99
N PHE A 399 8.15 27.27 -2.18
CA PHE A 399 8.09 27.36 -0.73
C PHE A 399 9.47 27.58 -0.12
N ILE A 400 10.49 26.86 -0.61
CA ILE A 400 11.87 26.94 -0.14
C ILE A 400 12.52 28.28 -0.52
N GLU A 401 12.15 28.85 -1.66
CA GLU A 401 12.69 30.11 -2.18
C GLU A 401 12.05 31.36 -1.54
N LEU A 402 11.08 31.20 -0.63
CA LEU A 402 10.58 32.33 0.15
C LEU A 402 11.71 32.93 1.00
N PRO A 403 11.73 34.26 1.24
CA PRO A 403 12.71 34.89 2.12
C PRO A 403 12.73 34.28 3.54
N GLN A 404 11.57 33.80 4.00
CA GLN A 404 11.35 33.16 5.29
C GLN A 404 10.47 31.91 5.11
N PRO A 405 11.04 30.78 4.64
CA PRO A 405 10.27 29.58 4.32
C PRO A 405 9.64 28.95 5.57
N MET A 406 10.28 29.13 6.74
CA MET A 406 9.74 28.67 8.02
C MET A 406 8.49 29.43 8.44
N ASP A 407 8.38 30.71 8.09
CA ASP A 407 7.21 31.52 8.45
C ASP A 407 5.99 31.09 7.64
N ALA A 408 6.17 30.68 6.39
CA ALA A 408 5.10 30.05 5.61
C ALA A 408 4.67 28.69 6.19
N VAL A 409 5.58 27.92 6.81
CA VAL A 409 5.20 26.68 7.54
C VAL A 409 4.39 27.06 8.77
N VAL A 410 4.86 28.05 9.53
CA VAL A 410 4.19 28.54 10.74
C VAL A 410 2.81 29.09 10.42
N ASP A 411 2.67 29.87 9.36
CA ASP A 411 1.39 30.41 8.88
C ASP A 411 0.46 29.30 8.41
N MET A 412 0.97 28.28 7.69
CA MET A 412 0.16 27.11 7.33
C MET A 412 -0.30 26.35 8.58
N ILE A 413 0.57 26.17 9.58
CA ILE A 413 0.22 25.55 10.87
C ILE A 413 -0.81 26.41 11.60
N GLN A 414 -0.65 27.73 11.63
CA GLN A 414 -1.59 28.65 12.27
C GLN A 414 -2.92 28.70 11.54
N MET A 415 -2.93 28.68 10.21
CA MET A 415 -4.14 28.61 9.39
C MET A 415 -4.87 27.29 9.62
N TRP A 416 -4.13 26.16 9.65
CA TRP A 416 -4.68 24.86 10.01
C TRP A 416 -5.25 24.86 11.44
N LEU A 417 -4.55 25.47 12.41
CA LEU A 417 -5.07 25.63 13.77
C LEU A 417 -6.27 26.60 13.84
N ARG A 418 -6.39 27.59 12.97
CA ARG A 418 -7.57 28.49 12.90
C ARG A 418 -8.76 27.80 12.23
N GLU A 419 -8.55 27.09 11.14
CA GLU A 419 -9.61 26.38 10.40
C GLU A 419 -10.10 25.13 11.14
N PHE A 420 -9.20 24.37 11.75
CA PHE A 420 -9.52 23.10 12.41
C PHE A 420 -9.51 23.18 13.93
N GLY A 421 -8.93 24.21 14.53
CA GLY A 421 -9.01 24.48 15.97
C GLY A 421 -10.19 25.37 16.38
N GLN A 422 -10.96 25.91 15.42
CA GLN A 422 -12.20 26.65 15.70
C GLN A 422 -13.49 25.84 15.50
N SER A 423 -13.43 24.52 15.26
CA SER A 423 -14.66 23.71 15.20
C SER A 423 -15.45 23.68 16.52
N ASP A 424 -14.86 24.19 17.62
CA ASP A 424 -15.51 24.34 18.93
C ASP A 424 -16.35 25.63 19.08
N LYS A 425 -16.47 26.49 18.05
CA LYS A 425 -17.22 27.77 18.14
C LYS A 425 -18.50 27.85 17.31
N TRP A 426 -18.94 26.77 16.68
CA TRP A 426 -20.20 26.76 15.92
C TRP A 426 -21.47 26.50 16.76
N SER A 427 -21.35 26.24 18.07
CA SER A 427 -22.50 26.04 18.96
C SER A 427 -23.09 27.33 19.57
N ASP A 428 -22.48 28.51 19.38
CA ASP A 428 -22.86 29.74 20.12
C ASP A 428 -23.46 30.88 19.26
N ARG A 429 -23.84 30.64 17.99
CA ARG A 429 -24.54 31.65 17.17
C ARG A 429 -25.91 31.21 16.65
N GLY A 430 -26.69 30.55 17.51
CA GLY A 430 -28.03 30.07 17.17
C GLY A 430 -29.15 30.33 18.18
N LEU A 431 -28.90 31.03 19.31
CA LEU A 431 -29.92 31.28 20.33
C LEU A 431 -29.90 32.74 20.79
N SER A 432 -30.37 33.62 19.92
CA SER A 432 -30.97 34.91 20.32
C SER A 432 -31.92 35.37 19.22
N GLN A 433 -33.06 34.69 19.12
CA GLN A 433 -34.36 35.24 18.71
C GLN A 433 -35.40 34.12 18.73
N ARG A 434 -36.01 33.91 19.90
CA ARG A 434 -37.46 33.76 20.11
C ARG A 434 -37.73 33.64 21.61
#